data_AF-A0A378J358-F1
#
_entry.id   AF-A0A378J358-F1
#
_cell.length_a   1.000
_cell.length_b   1.000
_cell.length_c   1.000
_cell.angle_alpha   90.00
_cell.angle_beta   90.00
_cell.angle_gamma   90.00
#
_symmetry.space_group_name_H-M   'P 1'
#
loop_
_entity.id
_entity.type
_entity.pdbx_description
1 polymer ?
#
loop_
_entity_poly.entity_id
_entity_poly.type
_entity_poly.pdbx_seq_one_letter_code
_entity_poly.pdbx_strand_id
1 'polypeptide(L)'
;MTRKCSDKSVNKAAFLAQKPDIDAALADGWSIKLVWETLVEEGKISFSYKTFCGYVARSIAAEKRPSQENIKEDKQAKSKAKTEIRGFTFNPKPNLEELL
;
A
#
# COMPACT_ATOMS: atom_id res chain seq x y z
N MET A 1 15.71 -24.62 -8.63
CA MET A 1 14.73 -23.73 -9.31
C MET A 1 14.90 -22.30 -8.82
N THR A 2 15.48 -21.42 -9.63
CA THR A 2 15.57 -19.99 -9.30
C THR A 2 14.22 -19.35 -9.65
N ARG A 3 13.39 -19.10 -8.65
CA ARG A 3 12.16 -18.32 -8.85
C ARG A 3 12.59 -16.93 -9.30
N LYS A 4 12.37 -16.60 -10.58
CA LYS A 4 12.49 -15.23 -11.08
C LYS A 4 11.49 -14.39 -10.30
N CYS A 5 11.94 -13.71 -9.26
CA CYS A 5 11.13 -12.75 -8.53
C CYS A 5 10.75 -11.66 -9.55
N SER A 6 9.46 -11.32 -9.60
CA SER A 6 9.00 -10.23 -10.46
C SER A 6 9.74 -8.95 -10.04
N ASP A 7 10.32 -8.20 -10.98
CA ASP A 7 11.04 -6.95 -10.67
C ASP A 7 10.25 -6.01 -9.75
N LYS A 8 8.91 -6.01 -9.86
CA LYS A 8 8.02 -5.24 -8.98
C LYS A 8 8.09 -5.65 -7.51
N SER A 9 8.23 -6.95 -7.20
CA SER A 9 8.32 -7.41 -5.81
C SER A 9 9.68 -7.08 -5.20
N VAL A 10 10.75 -7.12 -5.99
CA VAL A 10 12.10 -6.74 -5.56
C VAL A 10 12.15 -5.24 -5.28
N ASN A 11 11.65 -4.42 -6.21
CA ASN A 11 11.62 -2.97 -6.06
C ASN A 11 10.77 -2.54 -4.86
N LYS A 12 9.62 -3.21 -4.64
CA LYS A 12 8.80 -2.95 -3.46
C LYS A 12 9.52 -3.33 -2.17
N ALA A 13 10.24 -4.45 -2.14
CA ALA A 13 11.01 -4.87 -0.97
C ALA A 13 12.14 -3.87 -0.67
N ALA A 14 12.87 -3.40 -1.69
CA ALA A 14 13.89 -2.37 -1.56
C ALA A 14 13.31 -1.05 -1.01
N PHE A 15 12.15 -0.62 -1.53
CA PHE A 15 11.45 0.56 -0.99
C PHE A 15 11.05 0.37 0.48
N LEU A 16 10.49 -0.78 0.84
CA LEU A 16 10.07 -1.05 2.21
C LEU A 16 11.26 -1.08 3.19
N ALA A 17 12.41 -1.60 2.76
CA ALA A 17 13.63 -1.57 3.57
C ALA A 17 14.12 -0.14 3.87
N GLN A 18 13.85 0.80 2.97
CA GLN A 18 14.22 2.21 3.09
C GLN A 18 13.08 3.12 3.55
N LYS A 19 11.88 2.58 3.81
CA LYS A 19 10.74 3.37 4.28
C LYS A 19 11.07 4.26 5.48
N PRO A 20 11.75 3.79 6.56
CA PRO A 20 12.00 4.66 7.72
C PRO A 20 12.90 5.85 7.38
N ASP A 21 13.89 5.65 6.51
CA ASP A 21 14.81 6.70 6.06
C ASP A 21 14.08 7.74 5.19
N ILE A 22 13.22 7.26 4.28
CA ILE A 22 12.36 8.12 3.45
C ILE A 22 11.38 8.93 4.31
N ASP A 23 10.79 8.30 5.34
CA ASP A 23 9.86 8.95 6.27
C ASP A 23 10.56 10.08 7.05
N ALA A 24 11.74 9.80 7.59
CA ALA A 24 12.58 10.77 8.28
C ALA A 24 12.94 11.95 7.35
N ALA A 25 13.46 11.67 6.15
CA ALA A 25 13.82 12.71 5.20
C ALA A 25 12.62 13.58 4.78
N LEU A 26 11.44 12.99 4.62
CA LEU A 26 10.21 13.74 4.34
C LEU A 26 9.76 14.59 5.54
N ALA A 27 9.94 14.10 6.77
CA ALA A 27 9.67 14.88 7.99
C ALA A 27 10.65 16.04 8.16
N ASP A 28 11.91 15.87 7.77
CA ASP A 28 12.94 16.91 7.71
C ASP A 28 12.72 17.90 6.55
N GLY A 29 11.68 17.70 5.71
CA GLY A 29 11.32 18.61 4.62
C GLY A 29 12.16 18.46 3.36
N TRP A 30 12.83 17.33 3.18
CA TRP A 30 13.60 17.06 1.97
C TRP A 30 12.69 16.85 0.76
N SER A 31 13.15 17.29 -0.41
CA SER A 31 12.42 17.04 -1.66
C SER A 31 12.45 15.56 -2.02
N ILE A 32 11.31 15.01 -2.42
CA ILE A 32 11.14 13.61 -2.88
C ILE A 32 12.19 13.23 -3.93
N LYS A 33 12.53 14.18 -4.83
CA LYS A 33 13.56 13.96 -5.86
C LYS A 33 14.96 13.79 -5.26
N LEU A 34 15.31 14.60 -4.27
CA LEU A 34 16.62 14.57 -3.63
C LEU A 34 16.81 13.27 -2.83
N VAL A 35 15.76 12.87 -2.10
CA VAL A 35 15.73 11.57 -1.40
C VAL A 35 15.91 10.43 -2.41
N TRP A 36 15.18 10.44 -3.53
CA TRP A 36 15.35 9.41 -4.56
C TRP A 36 16.78 9.39 -5.16
N GLU A 37 17.34 10.55 -5.47
CA GLU A 37 18.66 10.67 -6.09
C GLU A 37 19.76 10.11 -5.18
N THR A 38 19.72 10.47 -3.89
CA THR A 38 20.65 9.96 -2.87
C THR A 38 20.52 8.44 -2.68
N LEU A 39 19.30 7.91 -2.61
CA LEU A 39 19.07 6.46 -2.49
C LEU A 39 19.51 5.65 -3.72
N VAL A 40 19.46 6.26 -4.92
CA VAL A 40 19.98 5.65 -6.15
C VAL A 40 21.51 5.71 -6.19
N GLU A 41 22.09 6.84 -5.78
CA GLU A 41 23.54 7.04 -5.73
C GLU A 41 24.20 6.08 -4.73
N GLU A 42 23.58 5.86 -3.57
CA GLU A 42 24.00 4.83 -2.62
C GLU A 42 23.73 3.39 -3.10
N GLY A 43 23.02 3.21 -4.23
CA GLY A 43 22.69 1.90 -4.79
C GLY A 43 21.66 1.11 -3.99
N LYS A 44 20.96 1.75 -3.04
CA LYS A 44 19.93 1.10 -2.21
C LYS A 44 18.67 0.79 -3.00
N ILE A 45 18.39 1.56 -4.05
CA ILE A 45 17.29 1.33 -4.98
C ILE A 45 17.79 1.43 -6.43
N SER A 46 17.22 0.61 -7.32
CA SER A 46 17.61 0.53 -8.74
C SER A 46 16.50 0.92 -9.71
N PHE A 47 15.38 1.45 -9.20
CA PHE A 47 14.19 1.74 -9.99
C PHE A 47 13.98 3.25 -10.22
N SER A 48 13.27 3.56 -11.32
CA SER A 48 13.05 4.93 -11.78
C SER A 48 12.25 5.80 -10.80
N TYR A 49 12.51 7.11 -10.82
CA TYR A 49 11.83 8.12 -10.02
C TYR A 49 10.29 8.03 -10.07
N LYS A 50 9.71 7.77 -11.25
CA LYS A 50 8.25 7.63 -11.40
C LYS A 50 7.67 6.51 -10.51
N THR A 51 8.39 5.40 -10.37
CA THR A 51 7.97 4.29 -9.50
C THR A 51 8.10 4.68 -8.03
N PHE A 52 9.16 5.41 -7.68
CA PHE A 52 9.37 5.95 -6.34
C PHE A 52 8.24 6.88 -5.90
N CYS A 53 7.87 7.86 -6.73
CA CYS A 53 6.74 8.74 -6.45
C CYS A 53 5.44 7.97 -6.22
N GLY A 54 5.19 6.91 -7.00
CA GLY A 54 4.02 6.05 -6.80
C GLY A 54 4.03 5.32 -5.46
N TYR A 55 5.19 4.86 -4.99
CA TYR A 55 5.33 4.25 -3.67
C TYR A 55 5.16 5.25 -2.53
N VAL A 56 5.76 6.44 -2.65
CA VAL A 56 5.61 7.52 -1.65
C VAL A 56 4.15 7.97 -1.55
N ALA A 57 3.48 8.24 -2.68
CA ALA A 57 2.07 8.60 -2.70
C ALA A 57 1.19 7.50 -2.06
N ARG A 58 1.52 6.23 -2.31
CA ARG A 58 0.83 5.10 -1.68
C ARG A 58 1.13 5.01 -0.17
N SER A 59 2.35 5.36 0.27
CA SER A 59 2.72 5.39 1.68
C SER A 59 1.86 6.40 2.45
N ILE A 60 1.78 7.63 1.96
CA ILE A 60 0.98 8.71 2.54
C ILE A 60 -0.53 8.34 2.53
N ALA A 61 -1.00 7.74 1.44
CA ALA A 61 -2.38 7.28 1.34
C ALA A 61 -2.70 6.09 2.26
N ALA A 62 -1.70 5.25 2.55
CA ALA A 62 -1.81 4.15 3.49
C ALA A 62 -1.79 4.65 4.93
N GLU A 63 -1.02 5.68 5.28
CA GLU A 63 -1.03 6.27 6.64
C GLU A 63 -2.39 6.87 7.03
N LYS A 64 -3.18 7.34 6.05
CA LYS A 64 -4.59 7.74 6.30
C LYS A 64 -5.54 6.58 6.62
N ARG A 65 -5.12 5.32 6.44
CA ARG A 65 -5.89 4.12 6.80
C ARG A 65 -5.04 3.28 7.75
N PRO A 66 -5.35 3.25 9.06
CA PRO A 66 -4.56 2.45 10.01
C PRO A 66 -4.81 0.97 9.72
N SER A 67 -4.01 0.38 8.83
CA SER A 67 -3.94 -1.06 8.59
C SER A 67 -2.80 -1.35 7.62
N GLN A 68 -1.64 -1.72 8.17
CA GLN A 68 -0.97 -2.99 7.91
C GLN A 68 0.45 -2.91 8.45
N GLU A 69 0.56 -3.06 9.78
CA GLU A 69 1.80 -3.49 10.40
C GLU A 69 2.16 -4.90 9.89
N ASN A 70 3.42 -5.05 9.54
CA ASN A 70 4.03 -6.22 8.97
C ASN A 70 4.27 -7.26 10.06
N ILE A 71 3.27 -8.09 10.38
CA ILE A 71 3.53 -9.35 11.09
C ILE A 71 3.88 -10.40 10.03
N LYS A 72 5.18 -10.68 9.91
CA LYS A 72 5.64 -11.92 9.30
C LYS A 72 5.47 -13.04 10.32
N GLU A 73 4.37 -13.76 10.28
CA GLU A 73 4.35 -15.15 10.73
C GLU A 73 3.59 -16.01 9.72
N ASP A 74 4.34 -16.98 9.21
CA ASP A 74 3.90 -18.19 8.55
C ASP A 74 2.71 -18.81 9.31
N LYS A 75 1.56 -19.01 8.65
CA LYS A 75 0.80 -20.26 8.64
C LYS A 75 -0.36 -20.20 7.64
N GLN A 76 -0.26 -21.09 6.66
CA GLN A 76 -1.34 -21.64 5.88
C GLN A 76 -2.52 -22.09 6.76
N ALA A 77 -3.69 -21.44 6.64
CA ALA A 77 -4.96 -22.05 7.04
C ALA A 77 -6.13 -21.47 6.22
N LYS A 78 -6.81 -22.41 5.57
CA LYS A 78 -7.97 -22.30 4.71
C LYS A 78 -9.23 -22.09 5.57
N SER A 79 -10.06 -21.09 5.29
CA SER A 79 -11.51 -21.22 5.48
C SER A 79 -12.31 -20.18 4.70
N LYS A 80 -13.24 -20.68 3.88
CA LYS A 80 -14.36 -19.94 3.30
C LYS A 80 -15.26 -19.46 4.46
N ALA A 81 -15.54 -18.16 4.52
CA ALA A 81 -16.74 -17.67 5.18
C ALA A 81 -17.46 -16.74 4.20
N LYS A 82 -18.61 -17.21 3.70
CA LYS A 82 -19.56 -16.44 2.91
C LYS A 82 -19.98 -15.24 3.76
N THR A 83 -19.52 -14.03 3.41
CA THR A 83 -20.22 -12.83 3.85
C THR A 83 -21.32 -12.61 2.82
N GLU A 84 -22.52 -12.99 3.20
CA GLU A 84 -23.74 -12.64 2.48
C GLU A 84 -23.72 -11.12 2.25
N ILE A 85 -23.42 -10.72 1.01
CA ILE A 85 -23.81 -9.42 0.51
C ILE A 85 -25.33 -9.39 0.62
N ARG A 86 -25.83 -8.83 1.73
CA ARG A 86 -27.21 -8.38 1.87
C ARG A 86 -27.42 -7.35 0.78
N GLY A 87 -27.87 -7.84 -0.38
CA GLY A 87 -28.15 -7.01 -1.54
C GLY A 87 -29.20 -5.96 -1.19
N PHE A 88 -29.22 -4.89 -1.97
CA PHE A 88 -30.30 -3.93 -1.97
C PHE A 88 -31.60 -4.63 -2.39
N THR A 89 -32.54 -4.82 -1.46
CA THR A 89 -33.88 -5.32 -1.77
C THR A 89 -34.74 -4.12 -2.14
N PHE A 90 -34.90 -3.87 -3.45
CA PHE A 90 -35.87 -2.91 -3.96
C PHE A 90 -37.27 -3.43 -3.70
N ASN A 91 -38.01 -2.77 -2.81
CA ASN A 91 -39.41 -3.06 -2.55
C ASN A 91 -40.25 -1.94 -3.20
N PRO A 92 -40.83 -2.15 -4.41
CA PRO A 92 -41.51 -1.10 -5.18
C PRO A 92 -42.84 -0.63 -4.58
N LYS A 93 -43.19 -1.07 -3.38
CA LYS A 93 -44.39 -0.64 -2.67
C LYS A 93 -44.02 0.59 -1.82
N PRO A 94 -44.46 1.81 -2.20
CA PRO A 94 -44.13 3.02 -1.45
C PRO A 94 -44.71 2.94 -0.04
N ASN A 95 -43.89 3.17 0.98
CA ASN A 95 -44.33 3.35 2.36
C ASN A 95 -44.59 4.84 2.59
N LEU A 96 -45.84 5.21 2.84
CA LEU A 96 -46.27 6.60 2.99
C LEU A 96 -45.84 7.20 4.34
N GLU A 97 -45.41 6.39 5.31
CA GLU A 97 -45.07 6.85 6.66
C GLU A 97 -43.64 7.40 6.82
N GLU A 98 -42.76 7.26 5.82
CA GLU A 98 -41.44 7.93 5.81
C GLU A 98 -41.46 9.29 5.08
N LEU A 99 -42.63 9.71 4.60
CA LEU A 99 -42.80 10.94 3.79
C LEU A 99 -43.49 12.08 4.56
N LEU A 100 -43.66 11.94 5.88
CA LEU A 100 -44.27 12.92 6.79
C LEU A 100 -43.21 13.72 7.58
#